data_AF-A0AAU8FP30-F1
#
_entry.id   AF-A0AAU8FP30-F1
#
_cell.length_a   1.000
_cell.length_b   1.000
_cell.length_c   1.000
_cell.angle_alpha   90.00
_cell.angle_beta   90.00
_cell.angle_gamma   90.00
#
_symmetry.space_group_name_H-M   'P 1'
#
loop_
_entity.id
_entity.type
_entity.pdbx_description
1 polymer ?
#
loop_
_entity_poly.entity_id
_entity_poly.type
_entity_poly.pdbx_seq_one_letter_code
_entity_poly.pdbx_strand_id
1 'polypeptide(L)'
;MNYQVFIQHMTPHTFHIPVLGLGYSIDTPVKVAKYGISSVVSIVDDELIERMRIHYARRYHGDDRPISKTEPDYRSRRITAYLDLMQHVVDEEFNALKLQPFDQDSDIDRYFSLLPASSGLKHRYQKMLEMPGGPERDAEAIALRGCMTVGDIDVNIMSKVDKMNAGAGGNLPNDIDSDALAALRGFASSKLSSSVVLSAGMNPRLYSYLENFADFFPDESGNFRKKVILKVSDYRSALIQARFLAKKGIWVSEFRIESGLNCGGHAFATEGNLLGPVLEEFKSRRTEMFTEILALTNRH
;
A
#
# COMPACT_ATOMS: atom_id res chain seq x y z
N MET A 1 -10.43 -24.14 1.72
CA MET A 1 -10.20 -23.32 0.51
C MET A 1 -8.85 -22.62 0.69
N ASN A 2 -7.90 -22.82 -0.23
CA ASN A 2 -6.49 -22.49 0.01
C ASN A 2 -6.22 -21.00 -0.34
N TYR A 3 -6.37 -20.10 0.64
CA TYR A 3 -6.20 -18.64 0.48
C TYR A 3 -4.89 -18.23 -0.21
N GLN A 4 -3.82 -19.02 -0.05
CA GLN A 4 -2.53 -18.77 -0.73
C GLN A 4 -2.58 -18.89 -2.25
N VAL A 5 -3.41 -19.80 -2.78
CA VAL A 5 -3.58 -19.96 -4.23
C VAL A 5 -4.36 -18.76 -4.80
N PHE A 6 -5.29 -18.18 -4.04
CA PHE A 6 -6.00 -16.96 -4.45
C PHE A 6 -5.07 -15.73 -4.49
N ILE A 7 -4.18 -15.56 -3.50
CA ILE A 7 -3.29 -14.38 -3.43
C ILE A 7 -2.21 -14.40 -4.53
N GLN A 8 -1.64 -15.57 -4.86
CA GLN A 8 -0.64 -15.67 -5.94
C GLN A 8 -1.19 -15.36 -7.34
N HIS A 9 -2.51 -15.32 -7.52
CA HIS A 9 -3.14 -15.02 -8.80
C HIS A 9 -3.60 -13.56 -8.97
N MET A 10 -3.35 -12.66 -8.02
CA MET A 10 -3.86 -11.29 -8.07
C MET A 10 -2.82 -10.21 -8.41
N THR A 11 -1.54 -10.42 -8.09
CA THR A 11 -0.50 -9.41 -8.36
C THR A 11 0.36 -9.81 -9.57
N PRO A 12 0.54 -8.93 -10.57
CA PRO A 12 1.28 -9.27 -11.80
C PRO A 12 2.79 -9.43 -11.56
N HIS A 13 3.31 -8.89 -10.45
CA HIS A 13 4.70 -8.97 -10.04
C HIS A 13 4.88 -9.76 -8.74
N THR A 14 6.09 -10.31 -8.55
CA THR A 14 6.50 -11.05 -7.35
C THR A 14 7.25 -10.18 -6.34
N PHE A 15 7.29 -8.87 -6.56
CA PHE A 15 7.93 -7.88 -5.71
C PHE A 15 7.04 -6.65 -5.58
N HIS A 16 7.35 -5.82 -4.58
CA HIS A 16 6.79 -4.47 -4.43
C HIS A 16 7.93 -3.51 -4.12
N ILE A 17 7.72 -2.22 -4.35
CA ILE A 17 8.68 -1.18 -3.95
C ILE A 17 8.33 -0.71 -2.52
N PRO A 18 9.16 -0.98 -1.50
CA PRO A 18 8.89 -0.55 -0.14
C PRO A 18 9.10 0.97 0.00
N VAL A 19 8.76 1.53 1.17
CA VAL A 19 9.16 2.91 1.48
C VAL A 19 10.67 3.01 1.59
N LEU A 20 11.26 3.92 0.82
CA LEU A 20 12.71 4.17 0.78
C LEU A 20 13.10 5.51 1.47
N GLY A 21 12.15 6.17 2.11
CA GLY A 21 12.33 7.44 2.82
C GLY A 21 11.10 8.35 2.63
N LEU A 22 11.02 9.45 3.39
CA LEU A 22 9.90 10.38 3.30
C LEU A 22 9.76 11.00 1.89
N GLY A 23 10.89 11.36 1.26
CA GLY A 23 10.94 12.00 -0.06
C GLY A 23 11.09 11.07 -1.25
N TYR A 24 11.86 9.99 -1.12
CA TYR A 24 12.29 9.19 -2.28
C TYR A 24 11.17 8.40 -2.94
N SER A 25 10.18 7.96 -2.16
CA SER A 25 9.07 7.13 -2.66
C SER A 25 7.72 7.86 -2.69
N ILE A 26 7.70 9.19 -2.55
CA ILE A 26 6.45 9.97 -2.42
C ILE A 26 5.57 9.90 -3.67
N ASP A 27 6.19 9.76 -4.83
CA ASP A 27 5.53 9.74 -6.15
C ASP A 27 5.78 8.44 -6.92
N THR A 28 6.38 7.44 -6.29
CA THR A 28 6.67 6.15 -6.93
C THR A 28 5.42 5.53 -7.58
N PRO A 29 4.23 5.50 -6.93
CA PRO A 29 3.08 4.88 -7.55
C PRO A 29 2.64 5.59 -8.84
N VAL A 30 2.74 6.92 -8.91
CA VAL A 30 2.47 7.68 -10.15
C VAL A 30 3.35 7.21 -11.31
N LYS A 31 4.58 6.76 -11.02
CA LYS A 31 5.54 6.36 -12.07
C LYS A 31 5.40 4.91 -12.50
N VAL A 32 4.99 4.02 -11.59
CA VAL A 32 5.12 2.56 -11.80
C VAL A 32 3.82 1.77 -11.67
N ALA A 33 2.77 2.32 -11.05
CA ALA A 33 1.53 1.59 -10.81
C ALA A 33 0.84 1.19 -12.12
N LYS A 34 0.91 2.03 -13.17
CA LYS A 34 0.39 1.67 -14.51
C LYS A 34 1.06 0.43 -15.11
N TYR A 35 2.27 0.06 -14.66
CA TYR A 35 2.96 -1.16 -15.07
C TYR A 35 2.66 -2.36 -14.17
N GLY A 36 1.64 -2.27 -13.31
CA GLY A 36 1.24 -3.32 -12.38
C GLY A 36 2.09 -3.40 -11.10
N ILE A 37 3.09 -2.53 -10.93
CA ILE A 37 4.05 -2.61 -9.83
C ILE A 37 3.48 -1.91 -8.59
N SER A 38 3.18 -2.67 -7.54
CA SER A 38 2.74 -2.11 -6.25
C SER A 38 3.89 -1.40 -5.54
N SER A 39 3.59 -0.27 -4.90
CA SER A 39 4.59 0.53 -4.18
C SER A 39 4.00 1.24 -2.97
N VAL A 40 4.87 1.64 -2.03
CA VAL A 40 4.45 2.22 -0.75
C VAL A 40 4.88 3.70 -0.64
N VAL A 41 3.92 4.55 -0.25
CA VAL A 41 4.12 5.99 0.00
C VAL A 41 4.13 6.27 1.49
N SER A 42 5.12 7.00 2.00
CA SER A 42 5.06 7.51 3.37
C SER A 42 4.09 8.69 3.45
N ILE A 43 3.12 8.64 4.35
CA ILE A 43 2.09 9.68 4.49
C ILE A 43 2.22 10.50 5.78
N VAL A 44 3.40 10.51 6.40
CA VAL A 44 3.62 11.20 7.69
C VAL A 44 3.98 12.68 7.50
N ASP A 45 4.69 13.04 6.42
CA ASP A 45 5.12 14.42 6.15
C ASP A 45 4.10 15.16 5.28
N ASP A 46 3.18 15.89 5.92
CA ASP A 46 2.11 16.61 5.24
C ASP A 46 2.61 17.79 4.38
N GLU A 47 3.76 18.39 4.70
CA GLU A 47 4.31 19.52 3.94
C GLU A 47 4.86 19.05 2.60
N LEU A 48 5.57 17.93 2.61
CA LEU A 48 6.00 17.29 1.37
C LEU A 48 4.79 16.84 0.54
N ILE A 49 3.81 16.20 1.18
CA ILE A 49 2.58 15.73 0.51
C ILE A 49 1.86 16.88 -0.17
N GLU A 50 1.69 18.03 0.49
CA GLU A 50 1.00 19.17 -0.12
C GLU A 50 1.78 19.78 -1.29
N ARG A 51 3.12 19.85 -1.19
CA ARG A 51 3.96 20.29 -2.31
C ARG A 51 3.82 19.36 -3.52
N MET A 52 3.83 18.05 -3.29
CA MET A 52 3.66 17.06 -4.37
C MET A 52 2.25 17.07 -4.94
N ARG A 53 1.22 17.26 -4.10
CA ARG A 53 -0.17 17.40 -4.55
C ARG A 53 -0.33 18.59 -5.48
N ILE A 54 0.19 19.77 -5.10
CA ILE A 54 0.13 20.98 -5.95
C ILE A 54 0.90 20.75 -7.27
N HIS A 55 2.08 20.14 -7.21
CA HIS A 55 2.87 19.82 -8.40
C HIS A 55 2.09 18.95 -9.39
N TYR A 56 1.51 17.84 -8.92
CA TYR A 56 0.75 16.92 -9.76
C TYR A 56 -0.61 17.49 -10.17
N ALA A 57 -1.28 18.24 -9.32
CA ALA A 57 -2.53 18.92 -9.67
C ALA A 57 -2.31 19.86 -10.86
N ARG A 58 -1.23 20.65 -10.86
CA ARG A 58 -0.88 21.51 -12.01
C ARG A 58 -0.58 20.70 -13.27
N ARG A 59 0.19 19.61 -13.13
CA ARG A 59 0.58 18.76 -14.25
C ARG A 59 -0.62 18.09 -14.92
N TYR A 60 -1.63 17.72 -14.14
CA TYR A 60 -2.84 17.03 -14.59
C TYR A 60 -4.08 17.96 -14.61
N HIS A 61 -3.86 19.28 -14.64
CA HIS A 61 -4.93 20.28 -14.75
C HIS A 61 -6.07 20.17 -13.70
N GLY A 62 -5.75 19.72 -12.50
CA GLY A 62 -6.65 19.64 -11.34
C GLY A 62 -6.57 20.85 -10.39
N ASP A 63 -7.24 20.76 -9.23
CA ASP A 63 -7.27 21.84 -8.23
C ASP A 63 -5.93 21.93 -7.46
N ASP A 64 -5.16 22.97 -7.73
CA ASP A 64 -3.86 23.24 -7.13
C ASP A 64 -3.91 24.23 -5.96
N ARG A 65 -5.11 24.63 -5.51
CA ARG A 65 -5.27 25.56 -4.38
C ARG A 65 -4.69 24.95 -3.10
N PRO A 66 -3.77 25.62 -2.40
CA PRO A 66 -3.15 25.08 -1.21
C PRO A 66 -4.17 24.89 -0.07
N ILE A 67 -4.10 23.76 0.62
CA ILE A 67 -4.79 23.54 1.90
C ILE A 67 -3.91 24.18 2.99
N SER A 68 -4.36 25.26 3.60
CA SER A 68 -3.60 26.03 4.60
C SER A 68 -3.49 25.30 5.94
N LYS A 69 -2.37 25.51 6.66
CA LYS A 69 -2.19 24.98 8.03
C LYS A 69 -3.17 25.55 9.06
N THR A 70 -3.84 26.64 8.72
CA THR A 70 -4.87 27.25 9.57
C THR A 70 -6.23 26.59 9.39
N GLU A 71 -6.39 25.73 8.39
CA GLU A 71 -7.66 25.03 8.16
C GLU A 71 -7.83 23.89 9.18
N PRO A 72 -9.07 23.64 9.64
CA PRO A 72 -9.37 22.48 10.46
C PRO A 72 -8.95 21.18 9.76
N ASP A 73 -8.28 20.30 10.52
CA ASP A 73 -7.80 18.98 10.07
C ASP A 73 -6.97 19.02 8.77
N TYR A 74 -6.22 20.11 8.55
CA TYR A 74 -5.49 20.34 7.30
C TYR A 74 -4.54 19.18 6.94
N ARG A 75 -3.90 18.53 7.93
CA ARG A 75 -2.99 17.40 7.69
C ARG A 75 -3.71 16.23 7.04
N SER A 76 -4.81 15.79 7.65
CA SER A 76 -5.68 14.72 7.13
C SER A 76 -6.19 15.08 5.73
N ARG A 77 -6.67 16.32 5.55
CA ARG A 77 -7.17 16.80 4.25
C ARG A 77 -6.11 16.82 3.15
N ARG A 78 -4.88 17.23 3.45
CA ARG A 78 -3.74 17.16 2.52
C ARG A 78 -3.45 15.72 2.08
N ILE A 79 -3.45 14.80 3.04
CA ILE A 79 -3.19 13.38 2.80
C ILE A 79 -4.31 12.77 1.95
N THR A 80 -5.58 12.99 2.32
CA THR A 80 -6.73 12.53 1.54
C THR A 80 -6.67 13.07 0.11
N ALA A 81 -6.48 14.39 -0.06
CA ALA A 81 -6.47 15.02 -1.38
C ALA A 81 -5.31 14.52 -2.25
N TYR A 82 -4.15 14.25 -1.65
CA TYR A 82 -3.01 13.70 -2.39
C TYR A 82 -3.23 12.25 -2.83
N LEU A 83 -3.76 11.40 -1.94
CA LEU A 83 -4.04 10.00 -2.27
C LEU A 83 -5.14 9.89 -3.34
N ASP A 84 -6.18 10.72 -3.26
CA ASP A 84 -7.24 10.78 -4.27
C ASP A 84 -6.70 11.27 -5.63
N LEU A 85 -5.84 12.30 -5.63
CA LEU A 85 -5.16 12.76 -6.84
C LEU A 85 -4.28 11.67 -7.44
N MET A 86 -3.50 10.97 -6.59
CA MET A 86 -2.62 9.89 -7.04
C MET A 86 -3.40 8.74 -7.68
N GLN A 87 -4.51 8.32 -7.05
CA GLN A 87 -5.41 7.32 -7.62
C GLN A 87 -5.93 7.78 -8.99
N HIS A 88 -6.43 9.01 -9.08
CA HIS A 88 -6.94 9.55 -10.33
C HIS A 88 -5.90 9.56 -11.45
N VAL A 89 -4.68 10.04 -11.17
CA VAL A 89 -3.58 10.07 -12.12
C VAL A 89 -3.20 8.66 -12.58
N VAL A 90 -3.09 7.71 -11.65
CA VAL A 90 -2.74 6.33 -11.98
C VAL A 90 -3.83 5.68 -12.84
N ASP A 91 -5.11 5.92 -12.53
CA ASP A 91 -6.23 5.41 -13.33
C ASP A 91 -6.24 6.01 -14.73
N GLU A 92 -5.99 7.31 -14.86
CA GLU A 92 -5.89 7.99 -16.17
C GLU A 92 -4.74 7.40 -17.00
N GLU A 93 -3.54 7.31 -16.44
CA GLU A 93 -2.39 6.76 -17.16
C GLU A 93 -2.56 5.28 -17.51
N PHE A 94 -3.16 4.47 -16.63
CA PHE A 94 -3.42 3.06 -16.89
C PHE A 94 -4.50 2.85 -17.97
N ASN A 95 -5.54 3.68 -17.98
CA ASN A 95 -6.55 3.62 -19.03
C ASN A 95 -5.97 4.06 -20.39
N ALA A 96 -5.16 5.11 -20.41
CA ALA A 96 -4.45 5.53 -21.62
C ALA A 96 -3.49 4.43 -22.13
N LEU A 97 -2.75 3.79 -21.21
CA LEU A 97 -1.88 2.65 -21.51
C LEU A 97 -2.62 1.52 -22.21
N LYS A 98 -3.79 1.12 -21.71
CA LYS A 98 -4.60 0.03 -22.28
C LYS A 98 -5.09 0.30 -23.71
N LEU A 99 -5.16 1.57 -24.12
CA LEU A 99 -5.58 1.97 -25.47
C LEU A 99 -4.41 2.01 -26.47
N GLN A 100 -3.16 1.94 -26.00
CA GLN A 100 -2.00 1.97 -26.89
C GLN A 100 -1.93 0.76 -27.81
N PRO A 101 -1.49 0.91 -29.07
CA PRO A 101 -1.19 -0.22 -29.94
C PRO A 101 -0.07 -1.09 -29.35
N PHE A 102 -0.08 -2.38 -29.66
CA PHE A 102 1.00 -3.31 -29.28
C PHE A 102 2.20 -3.14 -30.20
N ASP A 103 2.84 -1.98 -30.10
CA ASP A 103 4.05 -1.64 -30.84
C ASP A 103 5.28 -1.78 -29.94
N GLN A 104 6.41 -2.16 -30.54
CA GLN A 104 7.68 -2.24 -29.83
C GLN A 104 8.03 -0.90 -29.18
N ASP A 105 8.53 -0.92 -27.94
CA ASP A 105 8.92 0.25 -27.13
C ASP A 105 7.77 1.16 -26.67
N SER A 106 6.51 0.81 -26.95
CA SER A 106 5.35 1.47 -26.35
C SER A 106 5.28 1.22 -24.83
N ASP A 107 4.53 2.04 -24.09
CA ASP A 107 4.36 1.78 -22.65
C ASP A 107 3.63 0.46 -22.42
N ILE A 108 2.73 0.06 -23.32
CA ILE A 108 2.04 -1.22 -23.19
C ILE A 108 2.98 -2.40 -23.43
N ASP A 109 3.90 -2.30 -24.39
CA ASP A 109 4.99 -3.27 -24.53
C ASP A 109 5.87 -3.30 -23.27
N ARG A 110 6.16 -2.13 -22.68
CA ARG A 110 6.85 -2.03 -21.39
C ARG A 110 6.11 -2.74 -20.26
N TYR A 111 4.77 -2.64 -20.18
CA TYR A 111 3.97 -3.35 -19.18
C TYR A 111 4.25 -4.87 -19.23
N PHE A 112 4.12 -5.48 -20.41
CA PHE A 112 4.26 -6.93 -20.54
C PHE A 112 5.72 -7.39 -20.46
N SER A 113 6.67 -6.58 -20.94
CA SER A 113 8.09 -6.91 -20.85
C SER A 113 8.63 -6.87 -19.43
N LEU A 114 8.08 -6.01 -18.56
CA LEU A 114 8.43 -5.93 -17.13
C LEU A 114 7.87 -7.09 -16.30
N LEU A 115 6.85 -7.82 -16.80
CA LEU A 115 6.30 -8.97 -16.07
C LEU A 115 7.39 -10.04 -15.79
N PRO A 116 7.25 -10.82 -14.70
CA PRO A 116 8.13 -11.95 -14.43
C PRO A 116 8.18 -12.93 -15.61
N ALA A 117 9.33 -13.57 -15.84
CA ALA A 117 9.48 -14.56 -16.91
C ALA A 117 8.53 -15.75 -16.75
N SER A 118 8.15 -16.10 -15.51
CA SER A 118 7.17 -17.15 -15.23
C SER A 118 5.70 -16.74 -15.44
N SER A 119 5.42 -15.47 -15.76
CA SER A 119 4.06 -14.95 -15.90
C SER A 119 3.36 -15.55 -17.10
N GLY A 120 2.22 -16.21 -16.88
CA GLY A 120 1.36 -16.70 -17.98
C GLY A 120 0.89 -15.56 -18.89
N LEU A 121 0.67 -14.37 -18.33
CA LEU A 121 0.28 -13.19 -19.09
C LEU A 121 1.40 -12.71 -20.05
N LYS A 122 2.67 -12.81 -19.61
CA LYS A 122 3.83 -12.50 -20.45
C LYS A 122 3.98 -13.49 -21.60
N HIS A 123 3.83 -14.79 -21.32
CA HIS A 123 3.89 -15.82 -22.37
C HIS A 123 2.80 -15.63 -23.43
N ARG A 124 1.58 -15.31 -23.00
CA ARG A 124 0.46 -14.99 -23.91
C ARG A 124 0.76 -13.78 -24.79
N TYR A 125 1.33 -12.73 -24.21
CA TYR A 125 1.77 -11.55 -24.96
C TYR A 125 2.82 -11.89 -26.02
N GLN A 126 3.86 -12.63 -25.66
CA GLN A 126 4.90 -13.07 -26.60
C GLN A 126 4.31 -13.89 -27.76
N LYS A 127 3.40 -14.82 -27.45
CA LYS A 127 2.70 -15.60 -28.47
C LYS A 127 1.85 -14.72 -29.40
N MET A 128 1.15 -13.72 -28.86
CA MET A 128 0.38 -12.77 -29.67
C MET A 128 1.25 -11.97 -30.64
N LEU A 129 2.49 -11.63 -30.27
CA LEU A 129 3.43 -10.94 -31.18
C LEU A 129 3.85 -11.81 -32.37
N GLU A 130 3.84 -13.13 -32.24
CA GLU A 130 4.18 -14.09 -33.30
C GLU A 130 2.98 -14.40 -34.22
N MET A 131 1.75 -14.02 -33.82
CA MET A 131 0.54 -14.28 -34.60
C MET A 131 0.47 -13.38 -35.84
N PRO A 132 0.00 -13.91 -37.00
CA PRO A 132 -0.30 -13.07 -38.14
C PRO A 132 -1.44 -12.09 -37.81
N GLY A 133 -1.48 -10.96 -38.51
CA GLY A 133 -2.59 -10.01 -38.39
C GLY A 133 -3.93 -10.68 -38.74
N GLY A 134 -4.96 -10.43 -37.94
CA GLY A 134 -6.30 -10.97 -38.16
C GLY A 134 -7.13 -11.10 -36.87
N PRO A 135 -8.38 -11.58 -36.99
CA PRO A 135 -9.35 -11.60 -35.89
C PRO A 135 -8.88 -12.32 -34.63
N GLU A 136 -8.08 -13.38 -34.78
CA GLU A 136 -7.54 -14.13 -33.64
C GLU A 136 -6.51 -13.31 -32.83
N ARG A 137 -5.62 -12.59 -33.53
CA ARG A 137 -4.66 -11.69 -32.88
C ARG A 137 -5.38 -10.56 -32.16
N ASP A 138 -6.42 -10.00 -32.79
CA ASP A 138 -7.21 -8.92 -32.21
C ASP A 138 -8.00 -9.38 -30.97
N ALA A 139 -8.55 -10.60 -31.00
CA ALA A 139 -9.21 -11.20 -29.85
C ALA A 139 -8.23 -11.44 -28.68
N GLU A 140 -7.03 -11.94 -28.96
CA GLU A 140 -6.00 -12.12 -27.91
C GLU A 140 -5.51 -10.78 -27.37
N ALA A 141 -5.35 -9.76 -28.22
CA ALA A 141 -5.03 -8.39 -27.81
C ALA A 141 -6.06 -7.82 -26.83
N ILE A 142 -7.35 -8.00 -27.11
CA ILE A 142 -8.44 -7.61 -26.21
C ILE A 142 -8.38 -8.39 -24.89
N ALA A 143 -8.17 -9.70 -24.96
CA ALA A 143 -8.08 -10.55 -23.78
C ALA A 143 -6.89 -10.18 -22.87
N LEU A 144 -5.72 -9.89 -23.46
CA LEU A 144 -4.54 -9.42 -22.73
C LEU A 144 -4.83 -8.11 -21.98
N ARG A 145 -5.48 -7.14 -22.62
CA ARG A 145 -5.91 -5.89 -21.97
C ARG A 145 -6.87 -6.14 -20.81
N GLY A 146 -7.77 -7.12 -20.96
CA GLY A 146 -8.69 -7.54 -19.91
C GLY A 146 -8.00 -8.12 -18.68
N CYS A 147 -6.82 -8.72 -18.85
CA CYS A 147 -6.03 -9.30 -17.78
C CYS A 147 -4.98 -8.36 -17.15
N MET A 148 -4.80 -7.14 -17.69
CA MET A 148 -3.90 -6.15 -17.10
C MET A 148 -4.46 -5.67 -15.77
N THR A 149 -3.59 -5.49 -14.78
CA THR A 149 -3.93 -4.95 -13.46
C THR A 149 -3.01 -3.79 -13.12
N VAL A 150 -3.55 -2.85 -12.35
CA VAL A 150 -2.80 -1.72 -11.81
C VAL A 150 -2.05 -2.16 -10.55
N GLY A 151 -0.89 -1.56 -10.30
CA GLY A 151 -0.14 -1.75 -9.06
C GLY A 151 -0.79 -1.00 -7.90
N ASP A 152 -0.75 -1.59 -6.71
CA ASP A 152 -1.34 -0.97 -5.52
C ASP A 152 -0.56 0.27 -5.07
N ILE A 153 -1.31 1.27 -4.59
CA ILE A 153 -0.78 2.45 -3.90
C ILE A 153 -0.90 2.17 -2.39
N ASP A 154 0.05 1.43 -1.82
CA ASP A 154 0.07 1.24 -0.37
C ASP A 154 0.58 2.50 0.33
N VAL A 155 0.20 2.70 1.59
CA VAL A 155 0.69 3.81 2.42
C VAL A 155 1.46 3.30 3.63
N ASN A 156 2.37 4.09 4.18
CA ASN A 156 3.10 3.76 5.39
C ASN A 156 2.94 4.84 6.47
N ILE A 157 2.74 4.39 7.70
CA ILE A 157 2.76 5.22 8.90
C ILE A 157 3.79 4.62 9.86
N MET A 158 4.77 5.44 10.27
CA MET A 158 5.74 5.06 11.31
C MET A 158 5.12 5.30 12.68
N SER A 159 4.69 4.23 13.34
CA SER A 159 3.81 4.31 14.51
C SER A 159 4.44 4.97 15.74
N LYS A 160 5.77 4.87 15.93
CA LYS A 160 6.49 5.40 17.10
C LYS A 160 7.06 6.81 16.93
N VAL A 161 7.09 7.36 15.73
CA VAL A 161 7.58 8.73 15.46
C VAL A 161 6.40 9.72 15.52
N ASP A 162 5.43 9.41 16.39
CA ASP A 162 4.17 10.13 16.46
C ASP A 162 4.33 11.41 17.28
N LYS A 163 4.23 12.55 16.62
CA LYS A 163 4.33 13.87 17.25
C LYS A 163 2.92 14.40 17.54
N MET A 164 2.72 14.88 18.77
CA MET A 164 1.50 15.64 19.11
C MET A 164 1.56 17.03 18.50
N ASN A 165 0.50 17.44 17.80
CA ASN A 165 0.36 18.79 17.28
C ASN A 165 -0.52 19.65 18.19
N ALA A 166 -0.25 20.95 18.24
CA ALA A 166 -1.16 21.90 18.87
C ALA A 166 -2.47 21.96 18.09
N GLY A 167 -3.60 22.05 18.79
CA GLY A 167 -4.91 22.22 18.17
C GLY A 167 -5.00 23.53 17.38
N ALA A 168 -5.92 23.60 16.42
CA ALA A 168 -6.16 24.81 15.65
C ALA A 168 -6.44 26.00 16.59
N GLY A 169 -5.69 27.10 16.41
CA GLY A 169 -5.85 28.32 17.21
C GLY A 169 -5.15 28.33 18.58
N GLY A 170 -4.23 27.40 18.86
CA GLY A 170 -3.45 27.41 20.10
C GLY A 170 -4.10 26.69 21.29
N ASN A 171 -5.17 25.93 21.04
CA ASN A 171 -5.76 25.05 22.04
C ASN A 171 -4.83 23.86 22.36
N LEU A 172 -5.00 23.29 23.56
CA LEU A 172 -4.31 22.07 23.97
C LEU A 172 -4.56 20.96 22.93
N PRO A 173 -3.52 20.19 22.53
CA PRO A 173 -3.66 19.02 21.68
C PRO A 173 -4.76 18.10 22.24
N ASN A 174 -5.78 17.81 21.43
CA ASN A 174 -6.67 16.69 21.70
C ASN A 174 -5.96 15.38 21.32
N ASP A 175 -6.45 14.26 21.85
CA ASP A 175 -5.87 12.93 21.59
C ASP A 175 -5.81 12.54 20.10
N ILE A 176 -6.54 13.24 19.23
CA ILE A 176 -6.60 13.04 17.77
C ILE A 176 -5.61 13.90 16.96
N ASP A 177 -4.88 14.80 17.61
CA ASP A 177 -4.02 15.80 16.96
C ASP A 177 -2.60 15.30 16.70
N SER A 178 -2.36 13.99 16.74
CA SER A 178 -1.04 13.43 16.42
C SER A 178 -0.85 13.22 14.91
N ASP A 179 0.40 13.29 14.44
CA ASP A 179 0.75 13.10 13.03
C ASP A 179 0.28 11.75 12.49
N ALA A 180 0.46 10.68 13.26
CA ALA A 180 0.08 9.33 12.84
C ALA A 180 -1.44 9.17 12.77
N LEU A 181 -2.18 9.75 13.71
CA LEU A 181 -3.65 9.70 13.70
C LEU A 181 -4.25 10.55 12.58
N ALA A 182 -3.68 11.73 12.31
CA ALA A 182 -4.07 12.56 11.17
C ALA A 182 -3.77 11.85 9.83
N ALA A 183 -2.63 11.16 9.73
CA ALA A 183 -2.31 10.36 8.56
C ALA A 183 -3.26 9.17 8.37
N LEU A 184 -3.60 8.48 9.46
CA LEU A 184 -4.56 7.39 9.41
C LEU A 184 -5.95 7.88 9.01
N ARG A 185 -6.43 9.01 9.56
CA ARG A 185 -7.68 9.65 9.11
C ARG A 185 -7.64 9.97 7.63
N GLY A 186 -6.55 10.59 7.18
CA GLY A 186 -6.40 11.01 5.79
C GLY A 186 -6.44 9.83 4.83
N PHE A 187 -5.78 8.72 5.19
CA PHE A 187 -5.83 7.47 4.46
C PHE A 187 -7.21 6.80 4.52
N ALA A 188 -7.84 6.71 5.68
CA ALA A 188 -9.16 6.09 5.82
C ALA A 188 -10.22 6.85 5.02
N SER A 189 -10.13 8.19 5.00
CA SER A 189 -11.07 9.07 4.29
C SER A 189 -10.83 9.15 2.78
N SER A 190 -9.70 8.63 2.28
CA SER A 190 -9.41 8.64 0.84
C SER A 190 -10.20 7.59 0.08
N LYS A 191 -10.35 7.81 -1.23
CA LYS A 191 -11.01 6.89 -2.17
C LYS A 191 -10.22 5.61 -2.40
N LEU A 192 -8.92 5.66 -2.14
CA LEU A 192 -7.96 4.59 -2.37
C LEU A 192 -8.36 3.28 -1.68
N SER A 193 -8.35 2.16 -2.40
CA SER A 193 -8.59 0.83 -1.83
C SER A 193 -7.25 0.08 -1.74
N SER A 194 -6.52 0.24 -0.65
CA SER A 194 -5.15 -0.30 -0.50
C SER A 194 -4.79 -0.63 0.95
N SER A 195 -3.51 -0.87 1.21
CA SER A 195 -3.04 -1.24 2.53
C SER A 195 -2.31 -0.10 3.25
N VAL A 196 -2.49 -0.03 4.57
CA VAL A 196 -1.60 0.73 5.46
C VAL A 196 -0.54 -0.21 6.05
N VAL A 197 0.71 0.15 5.83
CA VAL A 197 1.90 -0.47 6.42
C VAL A 197 2.21 0.25 7.73
N LEU A 198 2.03 -0.44 8.84
CA LEU A 198 2.38 0.05 10.18
C LEU A 198 3.79 -0.42 10.51
N SER A 199 4.70 0.54 10.70
CA SER A 199 6.13 0.27 10.94
C SER A 199 6.63 0.96 12.22
N ALA A 200 7.91 0.72 12.55
CA ALA A 200 8.58 1.25 13.74
C ALA A 200 7.98 0.79 15.09
N GLY A 201 7.31 -0.37 15.12
CA GLY A 201 6.73 -0.99 16.31
C GLY A 201 5.32 -0.52 16.66
N MET A 202 4.83 -0.95 17.82
CA MET A 202 3.42 -0.77 18.20
C MET A 202 3.13 0.61 18.79
N ASN A 203 2.04 1.24 18.34
CA ASN A 203 1.41 2.40 18.98
C ASN A 203 -0.05 2.05 19.31
N PRO A 204 -0.39 1.72 20.58
CA PRO A 204 -1.74 1.33 20.98
C PRO A 204 -2.83 2.35 20.64
N ARG A 205 -2.51 3.65 20.62
CA ARG A 205 -3.47 4.71 20.28
C ARG A 205 -3.82 4.64 18.81
N LEU A 206 -2.80 4.62 17.93
CA LEU A 206 -2.98 4.45 16.49
C LEU A 206 -3.77 3.17 16.16
N TYR A 207 -3.45 2.07 16.83
CA TYR A 207 -4.07 0.78 16.57
C TYR A 207 -5.53 0.74 17.03
N SER A 208 -5.83 1.35 18.17
CA SER A 208 -7.22 1.48 18.64
C SER A 208 -8.02 2.44 17.76
N TYR A 209 -7.37 3.43 17.16
CA TYR A 209 -8.03 4.39 16.30
C TYR A 209 -8.52 3.80 14.97
N LEU A 210 -7.94 2.68 14.51
CA LEU A 210 -8.41 1.93 13.34
C LEU A 210 -9.89 1.51 13.48
N GLU A 211 -10.35 1.20 14.69
CA GLU A 211 -11.75 0.78 14.96
C GLU A 211 -12.78 1.83 14.56
N ASN A 212 -12.37 3.11 14.48
CA ASN A 212 -13.29 4.19 14.13
C ASN A 212 -13.64 4.23 12.64
N PHE A 213 -13.02 3.40 11.79
CA PHE A 213 -13.26 3.41 10.35
C PHE A 213 -13.76 2.04 9.87
N ALA A 214 -14.98 2.03 9.35
CA ALA A 214 -15.65 0.82 8.85
C ALA A 214 -14.85 0.12 7.74
N ASP A 215 -14.07 0.85 6.95
CA ASP A 215 -13.34 0.30 5.81
C ASP A 215 -12.19 -0.66 6.18
N PHE A 216 -11.77 -0.70 7.46
CA PHE A 216 -10.80 -1.70 7.95
C PHE A 216 -11.44 -3.04 8.36
N PHE A 217 -12.77 -3.10 8.38
CA PHE A 217 -13.52 -4.33 8.63
C PHE A 217 -13.90 -4.98 7.29
N PRO A 218 -14.11 -6.31 7.25
CA PRO A 218 -14.55 -6.97 6.04
C PRO A 218 -15.98 -6.52 5.67
N ASP A 219 -16.24 -6.40 4.38
CA ASP A 219 -17.60 -6.28 3.86
C ASP A 219 -18.37 -7.61 3.95
N GLU A 220 -19.64 -7.62 3.53
CA GLU A 220 -20.51 -8.80 3.54
C GLU A 220 -19.95 -9.98 2.72
N SER A 221 -19.04 -9.71 1.78
CA SER A 221 -18.35 -10.71 0.95
C SER A 221 -16.98 -11.11 1.50
N GLY A 222 -16.57 -10.57 2.65
CA GLY A 222 -15.27 -10.83 3.27
C GLY A 222 -14.11 -10.05 2.65
N ASN A 223 -14.39 -9.02 1.83
CA ASN A 223 -13.36 -8.19 1.22
C ASN A 223 -13.01 -6.99 2.10
N PHE A 224 -11.78 -6.52 2.00
CA PHE A 224 -11.28 -5.36 2.74
C PHE A 224 -11.00 -4.22 1.77
N ARG A 225 -11.62 -3.07 2.02
CA ARG A 225 -11.31 -1.83 1.31
C ARG A 225 -9.99 -1.23 1.79
N LYS A 226 -9.74 -1.25 3.10
CA LYS A 226 -8.48 -0.81 3.70
C LYS A 226 -7.86 -1.98 4.46
N LYS A 227 -6.67 -2.39 4.05
CA LYS A 227 -5.96 -3.55 4.65
C LYS A 227 -4.89 -3.07 5.62
N VAL A 228 -4.57 -3.89 6.62
CA VAL A 228 -3.44 -3.64 7.54
C VAL A 228 -2.29 -4.58 7.24
N ILE A 229 -1.10 -4.00 7.09
CA ILE A 229 0.16 -4.71 6.93
C ILE A 229 1.05 -4.34 8.11
N LEU A 230 1.59 -5.35 8.80
CA LEU A 230 2.54 -5.12 9.89
C LEU A 230 3.97 -5.33 9.42
N LYS A 231 4.80 -4.28 9.52
CA LYS A 231 6.24 -4.39 9.31
C LYS A 231 6.92 -4.74 10.63
N VAL A 232 7.57 -5.91 10.70
CA VAL A 232 7.98 -6.55 11.96
C VAL A 232 9.37 -7.15 11.88
N SER A 233 10.10 -7.13 13.00
CA SER A 233 11.47 -7.63 13.11
C SER A 233 11.61 -9.05 13.67
N ASP A 234 10.56 -9.55 14.32
CA ASP A 234 10.56 -10.82 15.04
C ASP A 234 9.12 -11.35 15.23
N TYR A 235 9.00 -12.68 15.40
CA TYR A 235 7.73 -13.37 15.52
C TYR A 235 6.92 -12.92 16.74
N ARG A 236 7.58 -12.74 17.88
CA ARG A 236 6.93 -12.39 19.15
C ARG A 236 6.25 -11.03 19.06
N SER A 237 6.96 -10.02 18.57
CA SER A 237 6.45 -8.67 18.35
C SER A 237 5.29 -8.67 17.35
N ALA A 238 5.40 -9.46 16.27
CA ALA A 238 4.34 -9.61 15.28
C ALA A 238 3.06 -10.22 15.89
N LEU A 239 3.19 -11.30 16.66
CA LEU A 239 2.06 -11.95 17.30
C LEU A 239 1.37 -11.02 18.32
N ILE A 240 2.12 -10.28 19.13
CA ILE A 240 1.56 -9.34 20.10
C ILE A 240 0.74 -8.25 19.39
N GLN A 241 1.31 -7.65 18.34
CA GLN A 241 0.64 -6.60 17.55
C GLN A 241 -0.61 -7.13 16.85
N ALA A 242 -0.51 -8.31 16.23
CA ALA A 242 -1.63 -8.93 15.55
C ALA A 242 -2.76 -9.33 16.51
N ARG A 243 -2.43 -9.87 17.69
CA ARG A 243 -3.44 -10.15 18.73
C ARG A 243 -4.13 -8.90 19.24
N PHE A 244 -3.40 -7.79 19.35
CA PHE A 244 -3.98 -6.52 19.77
C PHE A 244 -5.01 -6.02 18.76
N LEU A 245 -4.70 -6.06 17.45
CA LEU A 245 -5.62 -5.71 16.38
C LEU A 245 -6.78 -6.70 16.25
N ALA A 246 -6.52 -8.00 16.39
CA ALA A 246 -7.55 -9.04 16.29
C ALA A 246 -8.63 -8.91 17.36
N LYS A 247 -8.25 -8.57 18.60
CA LYS A 247 -9.20 -8.26 19.70
C LYS A 247 -10.09 -7.04 19.43
N LYS A 248 -9.79 -6.29 18.38
CA LYS A 248 -10.51 -5.09 17.95
C LYS A 248 -11.28 -5.34 16.64
N GLY A 249 -11.34 -6.60 16.19
CA GLY A 249 -11.94 -6.98 14.91
C GLY A 249 -11.12 -6.58 13.68
N ILE A 250 -9.90 -6.06 13.85
CA ILE A 250 -9.05 -5.61 12.75
C ILE A 250 -8.14 -6.74 12.28
N TRP A 251 -8.22 -7.09 11.00
CA TRP A 251 -7.45 -8.18 10.40
C TRP A 251 -6.09 -7.70 9.85
N VAL A 252 -5.02 -8.41 10.22
CA VAL A 252 -3.69 -8.21 9.63
C VAL A 252 -3.60 -9.04 8.35
N SER A 253 -3.55 -8.36 7.20
CA SER A 253 -3.56 -8.97 5.87
C SER A 253 -2.19 -9.52 5.44
N GLU A 254 -1.10 -8.91 5.92
CA GLU A 254 0.27 -9.29 5.56
C GLU A 254 1.26 -8.93 6.69
N PHE A 255 2.29 -9.76 6.85
CA PHE A 255 3.45 -9.44 7.68
C PHE A 255 4.67 -9.20 6.78
N ARG A 256 5.20 -7.99 6.79
CA ARG A 256 6.45 -7.64 6.09
C ARG A 256 7.61 -7.76 7.06
N ILE A 257 8.38 -8.84 6.92
CA ILE A 257 9.46 -9.18 7.85
C ILE A 257 10.71 -8.39 7.46
N GLU A 258 11.28 -7.70 8.44
CA GLU A 258 12.52 -6.94 8.30
C GLU A 258 13.57 -7.44 9.31
N SER A 259 14.84 -7.16 9.06
CA SER A 259 15.94 -7.51 9.97
C SER A 259 16.83 -6.29 10.17
N GLY A 260 17.18 -6.01 11.43
CA GLY A 260 18.01 -4.85 11.78
C GLY A 260 19.40 -4.86 11.11
N LEU A 261 19.87 -6.00 10.61
CA LEU A 261 21.13 -6.12 9.86
C LEU A 261 20.96 -5.99 8.34
N ASN A 262 19.78 -6.31 7.79
CA ASN A 262 19.55 -6.40 6.34
C ASN A 262 18.72 -5.23 5.78
N CYS A 263 18.39 -4.24 6.60
CA CYS A 263 17.54 -3.12 6.22
C CYS A 263 18.33 -1.80 6.18
N GLY A 264 18.34 -1.15 5.02
CA GLY A 264 18.91 0.20 4.89
C GLY A 264 18.10 1.24 5.66
N GLY A 265 18.79 2.20 6.26
CA GLY A 265 18.19 3.45 6.77
C GLY A 265 18.05 3.60 8.28
N HIS A 266 18.06 2.51 9.06
CA HIS A 266 18.12 2.57 10.53
C HIS A 266 19.24 1.66 11.01
N ALA A 267 20.39 2.24 11.37
CA ALA A 267 21.46 1.50 12.03
C ALA A 267 21.00 1.14 13.45
N PHE A 268 20.35 -0.01 13.61
CA PHE A 268 19.98 -0.48 14.93
C PHE A 268 21.25 -0.93 15.67
N ALA A 269 21.55 -0.27 16.79
CA ALA A 269 22.70 -0.55 17.66
C ALA A 269 22.50 -1.83 18.51
N THR A 270 21.99 -2.89 17.90
CA THR A 270 21.77 -4.21 18.51
C THR A 270 22.53 -5.25 17.71
N GLU A 271 22.82 -6.42 18.29
CA GLU A 271 23.46 -7.60 17.65
C GLU A 271 22.57 -8.25 16.56
N GLY A 272 21.87 -7.44 15.75
CA GLY A 272 20.58 -7.72 15.12
C GLY A 272 20.37 -9.14 14.59
N ASN A 273 19.13 -9.61 14.65
CA ASN A 273 18.82 -10.96 14.19
C ASN A 273 19.01 -11.09 12.67
N LEU A 274 19.65 -12.17 12.23
CA LEU A 274 19.71 -12.52 10.81
C LEU A 274 18.30 -12.79 10.28
N LEU A 275 18.03 -12.37 9.04
CA LEU A 275 16.71 -12.56 8.42
C LEU A 275 16.32 -14.05 8.30
N GLY A 276 17.27 -14.94 8.01
CA GLY A 276 17.02 -16.38 7.83
C GLY A 276 16.34 -17.04 9.03
N PRO A 277 16.92 -16.99 10.24
CA PRO A 277 16.29 -17.49 11.46
C PRO A 277 14.90 -16.88 11.74
N VAL A 278 14.74 -15.57 11.51
CA VAL A 278 13.44 -14.92 11.70
C VAL A 278 12.41 -15.51 10.72
N LEU A 279 12.74 -15.61 9.44
CA LEU A 279 11.86 -16.19 8.42
C LEU A 279 11.49 -17.66 8.74
N GLU A 280 12.44 -18.45 9.23
CA GLU A 280 12.17 -19.85 9.59
C GLU A 280 11.22 -19.96 10.80
N GLU A 281 11.31 -19.06 11.78
CA GLU A 281 10.35 -19.01 12.88
C GLU A 281 8.93 -18.68 12.36
N PHE A 282 8.80 -17.65 11.52
CA PHE A 282 7.51 -17.31 10.91
C PHE A 282 6.94 -18.45 10.06
N LYS A 283 7.79 -19.16 9.31
CA LYS A 283 7.38 -20.30 8.49
C LYS A 283 6.89 -21.47 9.34
N SER A 284 7.68 -21.87 10.35
CA SER A 284 7.38 -23.02 11.21
C SER A 284 6.14 -22.80 12.08
N ARG A 285 5.91 -21.57 12.53
CA ARG A 285 4.79 -21.21 13.43
C ARG A 285 3.62 -20.50 12.73
N ARG A 286 3.60 -20.48 11.40
CA ARG A 286 2.56 -19.79 10.62
C ARG A 286 1.14 -20.23 10.97
N THR A 287 0.91 -21.53 11.08
CA THR A 287 -0.42 -22.10 11.38
C THR A 287 -0.87 -21.78 12.81
N GLU A 288 0.08 -21.77 13.77
CA GLU A 288 -0.16 -21.38 15.15
C GLU A 288 -0.63 -19.92 15.21
N MET A 289 0.15 -19.00 14.62
CA MET A 289 -0.20 -17.57 14.55
C MET A 289 -1.56 -17.36 13.90
N PHE A 290 -1.82 -18.00 12.76
CA PHE A 290 -3.10 -17.86 12.05
C PHE A 290 -4.28 -18.30 12.91
N THR A 291 -4.18 -19.47 13.55
CA THR A 291 -5.25 -20.03 14.40
C THR A 291 -5.53 -19.12 15.59
N GLU A 292 -4.48 -18.61 16.24
CA GLU A 292 -4.61 -17.72 17.39
C GLU A 292 -5.26 -16.38 17.04
N ILE A 293 -4.84 -15.76 15.93
CA ILE A 293 -5.41 -14.49 15.45
C ILE A 293 -6.88 -14.69 15.06
N LEU A 294 -7.19 -15.75 14.29
CA LEU A 294 -8.56 -16.04 13.83
C LEU A 294 -9.53 -16.26 14.99
N ALA A 295 -9.09 -16.97 16.04
CA ALA A 295 -9.89 -17.22 17.24
C ALA A 295 -10.19 -15.96 18.06
N LEU A 296 -9.41 -14.88 17.87
CA LEU A 296 -9.63 -13.59 18.52
C LEU A 296 -10.54 -12.68 17.70
N THR A 297 -10.42 -12.70 16.37
CA THR A 297 -11.27 -11.87 15.49
C THR A 297 -12.73 -12.33 15.46
N ASN A 298 -13.02 -13.63 15.58
CA ASN A 298 -14.39 -14.16 15.52
C ASN A 298 -15.20 -13.98 16.83
N ARG A 299 -14.72 -13.16 17.76
CA ARG A 299 -15.39 -12.90 19.05
C ARG A 299 -16.25 -11.62 19.03
N HIS A 300 -16.27 -10.92 17.91
CA HIS A 300 -17.02 -9.69 17.66
C HIS A 300 -17.84 -9.87 16.39
#